data_AF-I0LAP3-F1
#
_entry.id   AF-I0LAP3-F1
#
_cell.length_a   1.000
_cell.length_b   1.000
_cell.length_c   1.000
_cell.angle_alpha   90.00
_cell.angle_beta   90.00
_cell.angle_gamma   90.00
#
_symmetry.space_group_name_H-M   'P 1'
#
loop_
_entity.id
_entity.type
_entity.pdbx_description
1 polymer ?
#
loop_
_entity_poly.entity_id
_entity_poly.type
_entity_poly.pdbx_seq_one_letter_code
_entity_poly.pdbx_strand_id
1 'polypeptide(L)'
;MVQPFPTRRRPEQPVARLCQSAPVRMTDDRGQVLDAEFSVESDGDHVAVILESMSGRATGRAARNTDYRAALELILQRLKDRRAVIETAIVDSQRTQLLPESSRSLISEPVRLVDVPEPHGLRRKLTNAQTTIGQASTARRPGNSTKRIRLRLSVPGYDSSSSARLAVDLAAGSLTTAASGPDSLPADPDELRKAIKDFPGDPDGRRLAAYRREQAQLKRRLRDIGGAACALCGRELPPQFLVAAHIKKRSECTEAEKLDYDNVAMLACILGCDSLYEHGFVTVQPGGVIEVSPQVALSPAVAAHCRTVLTRETTDWWSPSREPYFAWHRGHTFRRSA
;
A
#
# COMPACT_ATOMS: atom_id res chain seq x y z
N MET A 1 14.49 -69.49 -25.04
CA MET A 1 14.04 -68.26 -25.73
C MET A 1 12.87 -67.70 -24.96
N VAL A 2 13.08 -66.57 -24.28
CA VAL A 2 12.17 -65.99 -23.29
C VAL A 2 11.20 -65.04 -23.99
N GLN A 3 9.91 -65.22 -23.73
CA GLN A 3 8.83 -64.37 -24.26
C GLN A 3 8.85 -62.96 -23.62
N PRO A 4 8.47 -61.90 -24.34
CA PRO A 4 8.46 -60.54 -23.81
C PRO A 4 7.23 -60.27 -22.91
N PHE A 5 7.48 -59.57 -21.80
CA PHE A 5 6.49 -59.14 -20.81
C PHE A 5 5.53 -58.07 -21.36
N PRO A 6 4.24 -58.07 -20.95
CA PRO A 6 3.32 -57.00 -21.30
C PRO A 6 3.58 -55.74 -20.46
N THR A 7 3.68 -54.60 -21.14
CA THR A 7 3.80 -53.27 -20.53
C THR A 7 2.47 -52.89 -19.85
N ARG A 8 2.49 -52.78 -18.51
CA ARG A 8 1.38 -52.20 -17.75
C ARG A 8 1.25 -50.72 -18.11
N ARG A 9 0.16 -50.35 -18.81
CA ARG A 9 -0.26 -48.95 -18.94
C ARG A 9 -0.55 -48.39 -17.55
N ARG A 10 0.14 -47.33 -17.15
CA ARG A 10 -0.25 -46.50 -16.00
C ARG A 10 -1.47 -45.67 -16.39
N PRO A 11 -2.43 -45.43 -15.48
CA PRO A 11 -3.55 -44.55 -15.76
C PRO A 11 -3.02 -43.13 -15.89
N GLU A 12 -3.23 -42.53 -17.07
CA GLU A 12 -3.14 -41.09 -17.26
C GLU A 12 -4.27 -40.46 -16.44
N GLN A 13 -3.94 -39.89 -15.27
CA GLN A 13 -4.81 -38.92 -14.65
C GLN A 13 -4.64 -37.60 -15.39
N PRO A 14 -5.70 -37.05 -16.01
CA PRO A 14 -5.61 -35.75 -16.65
C PRO A 14 -5.53 -34.71 -15.53
N VAL A 15 -4.34 -34.13 -15.34
CA VAL A 15 -4.22 -32.89 -14.56
C VAL A 15 -5.01 -31.86 -15.35
N ALA A 16 -6.20 -31.53 -14.85
CA ALA A 16 -7.08 -30.53 -15.41
C ALA A 16 -6.25 -29.29 -15.76
N ARG A 17 -6.35 -28.83 -17.02
CA ARG A 17 -5.85 -27.52 -17.41
C ARG A 17 -6.66 -26.50 -16.63
N LEU A 18 -6.16 -26.13 -15.46
CA LEU A 18 -6.60 -24.98 -14.69
C LEU A 18 -6.50 -23.78 -15.64
N CYS A 19 -7.56 -22.98 -15.73
CA CYS A 19 -7.58 -21.75 -16.51
C CYS A 19 -6.46 -20.83 -16.00
N GLN A 20 -5.30 -20.88 -16.65
CA GLN A 20 -4.19 -19.98 -16.38
C GLN A 20 -4.58 -18.60 -16.90
N SER A 21 -4.76 -17.63 -15.99
CA SER A 21 -4.80 -16.23 -16.40
C SER A 21 -3.45 -15.86 -17.02
N ALA A 22 -3.43 -15.14 -18.12
CA ALA A 22 -2.19 -14.61 -18.70
C ALA A 22 -1.41 -13.78 -17.64
N PRO A 23 -0.06 -13.79 -17.67
CA PRO A 23 0.73 -12.98 -16.76
C PRO A 23 0.41 -11.48 -16.94
N VAL A 24 0.17 -10.80 -15.83
CA VAL A 24 -0.17 -9.38 -15.74
C VAL A 24 0.93 -8.66 -14.97
N ARG A 25 1.09 -7.36 -15.23
CA ARG A 25 1.96 -6.47 -14.44
C ARG A 25 1.12 -5.58 -13.55
N MET A 26 1.67 -5.25 -12.38
CA MET A 26 0.99 -4.36 -11.44
C MET A 26 1.30 -2.91 -11.75
N THR A 27 0.31 -2.05 -11.53
CA THR A 27 0.52 -0.60 -11.42
C THR A 27 0.55 -0.23 -9.95
N ASP A 28 1.56 0.51 -9.50
CA ASP A 28 1.63 1.02 -8.13
C ASP A 28 0.66 2.20 -7.91
N ASP A 29 0.61 2.71 -6.68
CA ASP A 29 -0.31 3.80 -6.32
C ASP A 29 0.10 5.17 -6.90
N ARG A 30 1.28 5.25 -7.53
CA ARG A 30 1.77 6.43 -8.26
C ARG A 30 1.48 6.32 -9.76
N GLY A 31 0.82 5.25 -10.21
CA GLY A 31 0.54 5.00 -11.62
C GLY A 31 1.70 4.38 -12.39
N GLN A 32 2.80 3.99 -11.72
CA GLN A 32 3.93 3.33 -12.36
C GLN A 32 3.66 1.84 -12.54
N VAL A 33 3.82 1.34 -13.77
CA VAL A 33 3.80 -0.10 -14.04
C VAL A 33 5.12 -0.71 -13.59
N LEU A 34 5.05 -1.68 -12.67
CA LEU A 34 6.20 -2.41 -12.17
C LEU A 34 6.65 -3.45 -13.21
N ASP A 35 7.96 -3.52 -13.47
CA ASP A 35 8.56 -4.64 -14.22
C ASP A 35 8.59 -5.87 -13.30
N ALA A 36 7.45 -6.53 -13.17
CA ALA A 36 7.28 -7.80 -12.47
C ALA A 36 5.96 -8.46 -12.90
N GLU A 37 6.06 -9.62 -13.53
CA GLU A 37 4.92 -10.40 -13.99
C GLU A 37 4.38 -11.31 -12.88
N PHE A 38 3.06 -11.35 -12.73
CA PHE A 38 2.35 -12.28 -11.85
C PHE A 38 1.08 -12.80 -12.52
N SER A 39 0.57 -13.94 -12.07
CA SER A 39 -0.72 -14.49 -12.49
C SER A 39 -1.52 -14.96 -11.28
N VAL A 40 -2.83 -15.19 -11.48
CA VAL A 40 -3.70 -15.79 -10.46
C VAL A 40 -4.41 -17.00 -11.06
N GLU A 41 -4.26 -18.13 -10.42
CA GLU A 41 -4.83 -19.41 -10.86
C GLU A 41 -5.79 -19.96 -9.81
N SER A 42 -6.70 -20.83 -10.21
CA SER A 42 -7.45 -21.67 -9.29
C SER A 42 -6.52 -22.74 -8.69
N ASP A 43 -6.67 -23.04 -7.40
CA ASP A 43 -5.88 -24.05 -6.68
C ASP A 43 -6.76 -24.78 -5.67
N GLY A 44 -7.49 -25.79 -6.15
CA GLY A 44 -8.52 -26.47 -5.37
C GLY A 44 -9.67 -25.53 -5.00
N ASP A 45 -9.99 -25.44 -3.71
CA ASP A 45 -10.97 -24.50 -3.14
C ASP A 45 -10.38 -23.10 -2.91
N HIS A 46 -9.09 -22.91 -3.20
CA HIS A 46 -8.36 -21.67 -3.01
C HIS A 46 -8.04 -20.99 -4.34
N VAL A 47 -7.51 -19.77 -4.24
CA VAL A 47 -6.85 -19.06 -5.34
C VAL A 47 -5.36 -18.98 -5.06
N ALA A 48 -4.54 -19.10 -6.10
CA ALA A 48 -3.09 -19.02 -5.99
C ALA A 48 -2.53 -17.85 -6.78
N VAL A 49 -1.82 -16.95 -6.11
CA VAL A 49 -1.03 -15.91 -6.76
C VAL A 49 0.36 -16.45 -7.07
N ILE A 50 0.79 -16.30 -8.31
CA ILE A 50 2.09 -16.75 -8.80
C ILE A 50 2.88 -15.53 -9.21
N LEU A 51 4.01 -15.30 -8.54
CA LEU A 51 4.93 -14.22 -8.89
C LEU A 51 6.14 -14.79 -9.65
N GLU A 52 6.38 -14.30 -10.85
CA GLU A 52 7.42 -14.81 -11.73
C GLU A 52 8.83 -14.42 -11.27
N SER A 53 9.80 -15.29 -11.53
CA SER A 53 11.19 -15.06 -11.07
C SER A 53 11.82 -13.80 -11.64
N MET A 54 12.60 -13.08 -10.83
CA MET A 54 13.52 -12.04 -11.29
C MET A 54 14.83 -12.65 -11.77
N SER A 55 15.38 -12.06 -12.83
CA SER A 55 16.73 -12.37 -13.24
C SER A 55 17.52 -11.13 -13.63
N GLY A 56 18.76 -11.08 -13.16
CA GLY A 56 19.71 -10.03 -13.54
C GLY A 56 20.17 -10.13 -15.00
N ARG A 57 20.88 -9.09 -15.43
CA ARG A 57 21.47 -9.01 -16.77
C ARG A 57 22.52 -10.11 -16.92
N ALA A 58 22.43 -10.87 -18.01
CA ALA A 58 23.41 -11.87 -18.40
C ALA A 58 23.80 -11.64 -19.86
N THR A 59 24.92 -12.22 -20.29
CA THR A 59 25.40 -12.11 -21.68
C THR A 59 24.30 -12.60 -22.64
N GLY A 60 23.82 -11.72 -23.52
CA GLY A 60 22.75 -12.03 -24.48
C GLY A 60 21.32 -12.06 -23.92
N ARG A 61 21.09 -11.76 -22.62
CA ARG A 61 19.74 -11.72 -22.03
C ARG A 61 19.53 -10.48 -21.16
N ALA A 62 18.52 -9.69 -21.50
CA ALA A 62 18.09 -8.56 -20.69
C ALA A 62 17.63 -9.01 -19.29
N ALA A 63 17.77 -8.12 -18.32
CA ALA A 63 17.14 -8.31 -17.02
C ALA A 63 15.61 -8.34 -17.21
N ARG A 64 14.92 -9.13 -16.38
CA ARG A 64 13.45 -9.20 -16.36
C ARG A 64 12.95 -9.24 -14.94
N ASN A 65 11.73 -8.76 -14.75
CA ASN A 65 11.05 -8.71 -13.48
C ASN A 65 11.90 -7.98 -12.41
N THR A 66 12.57 -6.89 -12.79
CA THR A 66 13.51 -6.17 -11.91
C THR A 66 12.86 -5.61 -10.66
N ASP A 67 11.54 -5.38 -10.70
CA ASP A 67 10.76 -4.84 -9.59
C ASP A 67 10.12 -5.94 -8.72
N TYR A 68 10.56 -7.20 -8.82
CA TYR A 68 10.01 -8.34 -8.08
C TYR A 68 9.77 -8.09 -6.59
N ARG A 69 10.72 -7.45 -5.90
CA ARG A 69 10.58 -7.18 -4.46
C ARG A 69 9.52 -6.13 -4.16
N ALA A 70 9.41 -5.12 -5.01
CA ALA A 70 8.40 -4.07 -4.92
C ALA A 70 7.01 -4.65 -5.24
N ALA A 71 6.91 -5.47 -6.30
CA ALA A 71 5.68 -6.16 -6.66
C ALA A 71 5.21 -7.14 -5.59
N LEU A 72 6.10 -7.96 -5.01
CA LEU A 72 5.75 -8.85 -3.90
C LEU A 72 5.22 -8.07 -2.69
N GLU A 73 5.86 -6.95 -2.35
CA GLU A 73 5.41 -6.10 -1.24
C GLU A 73 4.02 -5.51 -1.52
N LEU A 74 3.78 -5.03 -2.74
CA LEU A 74 2.49 -4.50 -3.17
C LEU A 74 1.39 -5.57 -3.19
N ILE A 75 1.69 -6.80 -3.65
CA ILE A 75 0.78 -7.95 -3.59
C ILE A 75 0.38 -8.21 -2.13
N LEU A 76 1.36 -8.30 -1.23
CA LEU A 76 1.08 -8.56 0.18
C LEU A 76 0.26 -7.45 0.83
N GLN A 77 0.51 -6.19 0.47
CA GLN A 77 -0.30 -5.05 0.93
C GLN A 77 -1.74 -5.14 0.41
N ARG A 78 -1.95 -5.34 -0.89
CA ARG A 78 -3.30 -5.44 -1.49
C ARG A 78 -4.09 -6.65 -1.00
N LEU A 79 -3.42 -7.76 -0.72
CA LEU A 79 -4.01 -8.95 -0.11
C LEU A 79 -4.34 -8.71 1.38
N LYS A 80 -3.49 -7.98 2.11
CA LYS A 80 -3.76 -7.56 3.49
C LYS A 80 -4.99 -6.67 3.57
N ASP A 81 -5.14 -5.71 2.65
CA ASP A 81 -6.30 -4.83 2.59
C ASP A 81 -7.60 -5.61 2.30
N ARG A 82 -7.48 -6.76 1.63
CA ARG A 82 -8.56 -7.74 1.38
C ARG A 82 -8.70 -8.80 2.47
N ARG A 83 -8.01 -8.65 3.60
CA ARG A 83 -8.03 -9.56 4.76
C ARG A 83 -7.69 -11.02 4.39
N ALA A 84 -6.86 -11.22 3.39
CA ALA A 84 -6.50 -12.56 2.93
C ALA A 84 -5.67 -13.34 3.96
N VAL A 85 -5.80 -14.66 3.92
CA VAL A 85 -4.94 -15.59 4.63
C VAL A 85 -4.05 -16.29 3.62
N ILE A 86 -2.74 -16.27 3.83
CA ILE A 86 -1.81 -17.10 3.06
C ILE A 86 -1.82 -18.48 3.69
N GLU A 87 -2.51 -19.43 3.08
CA GLU A 87 -2.59 -20.82 3.56
C GLU A 87 -1.24 -21.53 3.40
N THR A 88 -0.64 -21.38 2.21
CA THR A 88 0.70 -21.90 1.93
C THR A 88 1.45 -20.93 1.04
N ALA A 89 2.77 -20.88 1.20
CA ALA A 89 3.67 -20.14 0.33
C ALA A 89 4.83 -21.04 -0.04
N ILE A 90 5.07 -21.28 -1.33
CA ILE A 90 6.08 -22.23 -1.78
C ILE A 90 6.93 -21.66 -2.92
N VAL A 91 8.15 -22.19 -3.07
CA VAL A 91 8.99 -21.96 -4.25
C VAL A 91 8.56 -22.89 -5.39
N ASP A 92 7.99 -22.31 -6.42
CA ASP A 92 7.43 -23.01 -7.59
C ASP A 92 8.31 -22.76 -8.84
N SER A 93 9.62 -22.95 -8.69
CA SER A 93 10.58 -22.87 -9.80
C SER A 93 10.70 -24.22 -10.51
N GLN A 94 11.00 -24.24 -11.82
CA GLN A 94 11.18 -25.48 -12.57
C GLN A 94 12.16 -26.47 -11.89
N ARG A 95 13.22 -25.95 -11.24
CA ARG A 95 14.21 -26.78 -10.53
C ARG A 95 13.69 -27.39 -9.23
N THR A 96 12.67 -26.79 -8.62
CA THR A 96 12.10 -27.23 -7.34
C THR A 96 10.78 -27.99 -7.52
N GLN A 97 10.14 -27.95 -8.70
CA GLN A 97 8.85 -28.60 -8.95
C GLN A 97 8.84 -30.12 -8.69
N LEU A 98 9.98 -30.79 -8.84
CA LEU A 98 10.15 -32.22 -8.56
C LEU A 98 10.28 -32.54 -7.06
N LEU A 99 10.47 -31.53 -6.20
CA LEU A 99 10.55 -31.69 -4.75
C LEU A 99 9.15 -31.66 -4.13
N PRO A 100 8.92 -32.40 -3.03
CA PRO A 100 7.68 -32.31 -2.25
C PRO A 100 7.40 -30.86 -1.79
N GLU A 101 6.13 -30.46 -1.71
CA GLU A 101 5.75 -29.10 -1.29
C GLU A 101 6.33 -28.70 0.07
N SER A 102 6.42 -29.65 1.01
CA SER A 102 7.02 -29.43 2.33
C SER A 102 8.49 -29.00 2.26
N SER A 103 9.24 -29.48 1.27
CA SER A 103 10.64 -29.10 1.03
C SER A 103 10.79 -27.76 0.27
N ARG A 104 9.67 -27.14 -0.13
CA ARG A 104 9.63 -25.89 -0.88
C ARG A 104 8.93 -24.76 -0.12
N SER A 105 8.50 -25.01 1.12
CA SER A 105 7.70 -24.07 1.89
C SER A 105 8.50 -22.86 2.37
N LEU A 106 7.89 -21.69 2.26
CA LEU A 106 8.40 -20.39 2.69
C LEU A 106 7.81 -19.96 4.04
N ILE A 107 6.71 -20.58 4.46
CA ILE A 107 6.05 -20.38 5.75
C ILE A 107 5.80 -21.73 6.41
N SER A 108 5.83 -21.77 7.73
CA SER A 108 5.57 -22.98 8.52
C SER A 108 4.10 -23.19 8.86
N GLU A 109 3.32 -22.11 8.83
CA GLU A 109 1.90 -22.08 9.22
C GLU A 109 1.16 -21.02 8.39
N PRO A 110 -0.17 -21.12 8.26
CA PRO A 110 -0.98 -20.11 7.59
C PRO A 110 -0.80 -18.72 8.21
N VAL A 111 -0.67 -17.70 7.35
CA VAL A 111 -0.46 -16.32 7.77
C VAL A 111 -1.70 -15.48 7.48
N ARG A 112 -2.43 -15.10 8.53
CA ARG A 112 -3.48 -14.09 8.44
C ARG A 112 -2.85 -12.72 8.21
N LEU A 113 -3.02 -12.15 7.02
CA LEU A 113 -2.33 -10.91 6.66
C LEU A 113 -2.78 -9.69 7.48
N VAL A 114 -3.98 -9.74 8.05
CA VAL A 114 -4.48 -8.71 8.99
C VAL A 114 -3.63 -8.59 10.25
N ASP A 115 -3.04 -9.69 10.71
CA ASP A 115 -2.23 -9.73 11.93
C ASP A 115 -0.76 -9.35 11.65
N VAL A 116 -0.36 -9.28 10.38
CA VAL A 116 0.99 -8.90 9.96
C VAL A 116 1.14 -7.39 10.10
N PRO A 117 2.02 -6.86 10.96
CA PRO A 117 2.10 -5.41 11.21
C PRO A 117 2.43 -4.61 9.93
N GLU A 118 3.42 -5.07 9.17
CA GLU A 118 3.89 -4.42 7.94
C GLU A 118 4.23 -5.47 6.86
N PRO A 119 3.67 -5.36 5.63
CA PRO A 119 3.97 -6.27 4.53
C PRO A 119 5.44 -6.34 4.15
N HIS A 120 6.20 -5.25 4.32
CA HIS A 120 7.65 -5.22 4.11
C HIS A 120 8.38 -6.30 4.93
N GLY A 121 8.03 -6.44 6.21
CA GLY A 121 8.62 -7.44 7.10
C GLY A 121 8.34 -8.87 6.63
N LEU A 122 7.10 -9.15 6.22
CA LEU A 122 6.73 -10.45 5.65
C LEU A 122 7.43 -10.71 4.31
N ARG A 123 7.51 -9.72 3.43
CA ARG A 123 8.26 -9.80 2.18
C ARG A 123 9.73 -10.16 2.41
N ARG A 124 10.39 -9.54 3.39
CA ARG A 124 11.77 -9.88 3.76
C ARG A 124 11.89 -11.33 4.24
N LYS A 125 10.97 -11.80 5.09
CA LYS A 125 10.94 -13.20 5.54
C LYS A 125 10.80 -14.17 4.36
N LEU A 126 9.82 -13.94 3.49
CA LEU A 126 9.57 -14.78 2.31
C LEU A 126 10.78 -14.80 1.37
N THR A 127 11.35 -13.65 1.03
CA THR A 127 12.52 -13.59 0.13
C THR A 127 13.78 -14.21 0.74
N ASN A 128 13.99 -14.08 2.05
CA ASN A 128 15.12 -14.73 2.72
C ASN A 128 14.97 -16.25 2.75
N ALA A 129 13.77 -16.78 3.04
CA ALA A 129 13.48 -18.20 3.03
C ALA A 129 13.74 -18.86 1.66
N GLN A 130 13.55 -18.12 0.56
CA GLN A 130 13.85 -18.62 -0.78
C GLN A 130 15.33 -18.99 -0.99
N THR A 131 16.26 -18.34 -0.27
CA THR A 131 17.71 -18.52 -0.50
C THR A 131 18.19 -19.94 -0.23
N THR A 132 17.58 -20.64 0.73
CA THR A 132 17.98 -21.99 1.17
C THR A 132 17.28 -23.11 0.39
N ILE A 133 16.13 -22.83 -0.22
CA ILE A 133 15.31 -23.84 -0.88
C ILE A 133 15.90 -24.29 -2.21
N GLY A 134 16.03 -25.61 -2.40
CA GLY A 134 16.55 -26.20 -3.63
C GLY A 134 18.06 -25.98 -3.85
N GLN A 135 18.80 -25.64 -2.79
CA GLN A 135 20.26 -25.66 -2.83
C GLN A 135 20.78 -27.10 -2.64
N ALA A 136 21.91 -27.40 -3.28
CA ALA A 136 22.65 -28.62 -2.93
C ALA A 136 23.13 -28.53 -1.47
N SER A 137 23.16 -29.66 -0.77
CA SER A 137 23.61 -29.76 0.63
C SER A 137 25.04 -29.24 0.86
N THR A 138 25.83 -29.11 -0.21
CA THR A 138 27.22 -28.63 -0.20
C THR A 138 27.37 -27.13 -0.48
N ALA A 139 26.27 -26.39 -0.68
CA ALA A 139 26.31 -24.98 -1.05
C ALA A 139 26.83 -24.10 0.11
N ARG A 140 27.91 -23.35 -0.14
CA ARG A 140 28.53 -22.43 0.84
C ARG A 140 28.03 -20.99 0.76
N ARG A 141 27.22 -20.65 -0.25
CA ARG A 141 26.72 -19.28 -0.47
C ARG A 141 25.18 -19.29 -0.54
N PRO A 142 24.50 -18.23 -0.04
CA PRO A 142 23.05 -18.11 -0.15
C PRO A 142 22.59 -18.16 -1.61
N GLY A 143 21.48 -18.85 -1.85
CA GLY A 143 20.89 -18.96 -3.18
C GLY A 143 20.11 -17.71 -3.58
N ASN A 144 19.48 -17.77 -4.76
CA ASN A 144 18.63 -16.68 -5.23
C ASN A 144 17.41 -16.46 -4.30
N SER A 145 17.07 -15.20 -4.02
CA SER A 145 15.96 -14.75 -3.15
C SER A 145 14.75 -14.17 -3.91
N THR A 146 14.75 -14.30 -5.23
CA THR A 146 13.69 -13.82 -6.12
C THR A 146 13.30 -14.89 -7.15
N LYS A 147 13.07 -16.10 -6.65
CA LYS A 147 12.61 -17.26 -7.41
C LYS A 147 11.10 -17.13 -7.70
N ARG A 148 10.60 -17.94 -8.64
CA ARG A 148 9.15 -18.06 -8.86
C ARG A 148 8.51 -18.62 -7.60
N ILE A 149 7.48 -17.96 -7.10
CA ILE A 149 6.77 -18.37 -5.89
C ILE A 149 5.27 -18.50 -6.17
N ARG A 150 4.63 -19.40 -5.43
CA ARG A 150 3.18 -19.62 -5.44
C ARG A 150 2.67 -19.38 -4.02
N LEU A 151 1.71 -18.47 -3.88
CA LEU A 151 1.01 -18.15 -2.65
C LEU A 151 -0.42 -18.67 -2.77
N ARG A 152 -0.78 -19.71 -2.02
CA ARG A 152 -2.16 -20.21 -1.93
C ARG A 152 -2.90 -19.40 -0.88
N LEU A 153 -4.08 -18.90 -1.24
CA LEU A 153 -4.78 -17.88 -0.49
C LEU A 153 -6.23 -18.25 -0.23
N SER A 154 -6.69 -17.93 0.97
CA SER A 154 -8.11 -17.74 1.28
C SER A 154 -8.39 -16.24 1.32
N VAL A 155 -9.16 -15.73 0.35
CA VAL A 155 -9.48 -14.30 0.25
C VAL A 155 -11.00 -14.14 0.41
N PRO A 156 -11.48 -13.44 1.46
CA PRO A 156 -12.90 -13.16 1.60
C PRO A 156 -13.51 -12.56 0.34
N GLY A 157 -14.58 -13.18 -0.16
CA GLY A 157 -15.28 -12.75 -1.37
C GLY A 157 -14.68 -13.24 -2.69
N TYR A 158 -13.62 -14.05 -2.68
CA TYR A 158 -13.04 -14.69 -3.87
C TYR A 158 -12.93 -16.20 -3.66
N ASP A 159 -13.67 -16.95 -4.46
CA ASP A 159 -13.55 -18.40 -4.57
C ASP A 159 -12.53 -18.78 -5.66
N SER A 160 -12.30 -20.08 -5.86
CA SER A 160 -11.40 -20.59 -6.90
C SER A 160 -11.81 -20.17 -8.32
N SER A 161 -13.09 -19.88 -8.56
CA SER A 161 -13.58 -19.37 -9.85
C SER A 161 -13.26 -17.88 -10.09
N SER A 162 -12.95 -17.14 -9.03
CA SER A 162 -12.71 -15.70 -9.04
C SER A 162 -11.25 -15.30 -9.37
N SER A 163 -10.42 -16.23 -9.86
CA SER A 163 -8.99 -16.00 -10.12
C SER A 163 -8.72 -14.82 -11.06
N ALA A 164 -9.47 -14.72 -12.16
CA ALA A 164 -9.35 -13.62 -13.11
C ALA A 164 -9.71 -12.26 -12.51
N ARG A 165 -10.77 -12.21 -11.69
CA ARG A 165 -11.17 -10.98 -10.97
C ARG A 165 -10.11 -10.57 -9.96
N LEU A 166 -9.58 -11.51 -9.18
CA LEU A 166 -8.50 -11.22 -8.23
C LEU A 166 -7.23 -10.75 -8.95
N ALA A 167 -6.90 -11.29 -10.12
CA ALA A 167 -5.77 -10.82 -10.92
C ALA A 167 -5.93 -9.36 -11.33
N VAL A 168 -7.10 -8.96 -11.82
CA VAL A 168 -7.42 -7.57 -12.17
C VAL A 168 -7.33 -6.66 -10.95
N ASP A 169 -7.94 -7.07 -9.85
CA ASP A 169 -8.00 -6.31 -8.59
C ASP A 169 -6.63 -6.13 -7.93
N LEU A 170 -5.73 -7.10 -8.12
CA LEU A 170 -4.34 -7.00 -7.68
C LEU A 170 -3.46 -6.23 -8.67
N ALA A 171 -3.76 -6.25 -9.97
CA ALA A 171 -2.96 -5.57 -11.00
C ALA A 171 -3.24 -4.07 -11.06
N ALA A 172 -4.52 -3.67 -10.95
CA ALA A 172 -4.91 -2.28 -11.01
C ALA A 172 -4.30 -1.50 -9.84
N GLY A 173 -3.58 -0.42 -10.17
CA GLY A 173 -3.28 0.65 -9.23
C GLY A 173 -4.55 1.01 -8.46
N SER A 174 -4.43 1.45 -7.21
CA SER A 174 -5.56 2.11 -6.56
C SER A 174 -5.79 3.46 -7.27
N LEU A 175 -6.29 3.43 -8.51
CA LEU A 175 -7.26 4.40 -9.00
C LEU A 175 -8.50 4.18 -8.16
N THR A 176 -8.38 4.59 -6.91
CA THR A 176 -9.49 4.98 -6.08
C THR A 176 -10.08 6.18 -6.81
N THR A 177 -10.90 5.92 -7.82
CA THR A 177 -12.05 6.79 -8.04
C THR A 177 -12.73 6.88 -6.69
N ALA A 178 -13.07 8.11 -6.26
CA ALA A 178 -13.57 8.45 -4.93
C ALA A 178 -14.96 7.86 -4.59
N ALA A 179 -15.24 6.65 -5.04
CA ALA A 179 -16.36 5.77 -4.74
C ALA A 179 -15.83 4.36 -5.09
N SER A 180 -15.26 3.56 -4.20
CA SER A 180 -15.88 2.97 -3.02
C SER A 180 -14.77 2.26 -2.25
N GLY A 181 -14.51 2.64 -1.00
CA GLY A 181 -13.57 1.91 -0.13
C GLY A 181 -14.15 0.60 0.43
N PRO A 182 -13.38 -0.15 1.24
CA PRO A 182 -13.86 -1.29 2.02
C PRO A 182 -14.92 -0.93 3.09
N ASP A 183 -15.31 0.35 3.15
CA ASP A 183 -16.41 0.95 3.89
C ASP A 183 -17.67 1.17 3.02
N SER A 184 -17.78 0.51 1.86
CA SER A 184 -19.03 0.52 1.11
C SER A 184 -20.08 -0.29 1.86
N LEU A 185 -20.76 0.37 2.79
CA LEU A 185 -22.02 -0.10 3.34
C LEU A 185 -22.94 -0.48 2.18
N PRO A 186 -23.72 -1.56 2.30
CA PRO A 186 -24.73 -1.88 1.30
C PRO A 186 -25.57 -0.63 1.00
N ALA A 187 -25.68 -0.30 -0.29
CA ALA A 187 -26.47 0.87 -0.72
C ALA A 187 -27.95 0.69 -0.37
N ASP A 188 -28.41 -0.57 -0.25
CA ASP A 188 -29.73 -0.93 0.25
C ASP A 188 -29.76 -0.85 1.81
N PRO A 189 -30.62 0.02 2.37
CA PRO A 189 -30.83 0.12 3.81
C PRO A 189 -31.18 -1.21 4.50
N ASP A 190 -31.88 -2.13 3.80
CA ASP A 190 -32.31 -3.39 4.40
C ASP A 190 -31.19 -4.43 4.42
N GLU A 191 -30.34 -4.47 3.39
CA GLU A 191 -29.11 -5.26 3.42
C GLU A 191 -28.14 -4.75 4.50
N LEU A 192 -28.01 -3.43 4.66
CA LEU A 192 -27.21 -2.84 5.72
C LEU A 192 -27.77 -3.20 7.11
N ARG A 193 -29.08 -3.09 7.32
CA ARG A 193 -29.73 -3.51 8.59
C ARG A 193 -29.48 -4.97 8.90
N LYS A 194 -29.56 -5.83 7.90
CA LYS A 194 -29.28 -7.26 8.04
C LYS A 194 -27.81 -7.49 8.40
N ALA A 195 -26.88 -6.84 7.70
CA ALA A 195 -25.44 -6.95 7.98
C ALA A 195 -25.05 -6.43 9.37
N ILE A 196 -25.70 -5.37 9.87
CA ILE A 196 -25.51 -4.87 11.25
C ILE A 196 -26.03 -5.90 12.25
N LYS A 197 -27.23 -6.45 12.03
CA LYS A 197 -27.84 -7.45 12.92
C LYS A 197 -27.01 -8.74 12.98
N ASP A 198 -26.48 -9.15 11.84
CA ASP A 198 -25.71 -10.37 11.68
C ASP A 198 -24.20 -10.14 11.87
N PHE A 199 -23.77 -8.97 12.40
CA PHE A 199 -22.36 -8.64 12.61
C PHE A 199 -21.72 -9.67 13.57
N PRO A 200 -20.73 -10.45 13.09
CA PRO A 200 -20.15 -11.50 13.91
C PRO A 200 -19.03 -10.96 14.80
N GLY A 201 -19.09 -11.29 16.09
CA GLY A 201 -18.00 -11.10 17.04
C GLY A 201 -17.98 -9.74 17.73
N ASP A 202 -16.85 -9.45 18.38
CA ASP A 202 -16.62 -8.20 19.10
C ASP A 202 -16.41 -7.04 18.09
N PRO A 203 -17.17 -5.93 18.17
CA PRO A 203 -16.94 -4.76 17.33
C PRO A 203 -15.59 -4.08 17.60
N ASP A 204 -14.98 -4.33 18.76
CA ASP A 204 -13.69 -3.74 19.12
C ASP A 204 -12.52 -4.53 18.51
N GLY A 205 -12.01 -4.00 17.40
CA GLY A 205 -10.75 -4.47 16.81
C GLY A 205 -9.52 -3.84 17.48
N ARG A 206 -8.51 -4.66 17.79
CA ARG A 206 -7.19 -4.15 18.21
C ARG A 206 -6.25 -4.03 17.00
N ARG A 207 -5.57 -2.89 16.84
CA ARG A 207 -4.56 -2.66 15.81
C ARG A 207 -3.24 -2.22 16.45
N LEU A 208 -2.14 -2.87 16.08
CA LEU A 208 -0.79 -2.35 16.33
C LEU A 208 -0.48 -1.30 15.24
N ALA A 209 -0.25 -0.06 15.64
CA ALA A 209 0.09 1.04 14.72
C ALA A 209 1.53 1.52 14.98
N ALA A 210 2.30 1.70 13.90
CA ALA A 210 3.56 2.41 13.98
C ALA A 210 3.28 3.85 14.43
N TYR A 211 3.98 4.32 15.46
CA TYR A 211 3.84 5.68 15.97
C TYR A 211 5.06 6.52 15.59
N ARG A 212 4.81 7.78 15.22
CA ARG A 212 5.85 8.74 14.85
C ARG A 212 6.50 9.31 16.10
N ARG A 213 7.74 8.89 16.40
CA ARG A 213 8.46 9.28 17.62
C ARG A 213 8.71 10.79 17.69
N GLU A 214 8.87 11.42 16.53
CA GLU A 214 9.14 12.86 16.38
C GLU A 214 7.91 13.73 16.63
N GLN A 215 6.69 13.20 16.46
CA GLN A 215 5.48 14.04 16.38
C GLN A 215 5.23 14.86 17.64
N ALA A 216 5.51 14.27 18.81
CA ALA A 216 5.39 14.98 20.09
C ALA A 216 6.41 16.11 20.23
N GLN A 217 7.65 15.90 19.75
CA GLN A 217 8.72 16.90 19.76
C GLN A 217 8.42 18.02 18.77
N LEU A 218 8.02 17.67 17.55
CA LEU A 218 7.61 18.61 16.51
C LEU A 218 6.48 19.51 17.00
N LYS A 219 5.38 18.94 17.52
CA LYS A 219 4.24 19.72 18.02
C LYS A 219 4.64 20.64 19.19
N ARG A 220 5.58 20.22 20.04
CA ARG A 220 6.12 21.08 21.11
C ARG A 220 6.90 22.24 20.50
N ARG A 221 7.86 21.95 19.62
CA ARG A 221 8.70 22.96 18.98
C ARG A 221 7.90 24.01 18.21
N LEU A 222 6.86 23.57 17.49
CA LEU A 222 5.98 24.48 16.76
C LEU A 222 5.19 25.43 17.68
N ARG A 223 4.84 25.00 18.90
CA ARG A 223 4.23 25.89 19.90
C ARG A 223 5.24 26.87 20.48
N ASP A 224 6.50 26.46 20.63
CA ASP A 224 7.56 27.36 21.10
C ASP A 224 7.81 28.48 20.07
N ILE A 225 7.67 28.20 18.78
CA ILE A 225 7.90 29.17 17.69
C ILE A 225 6.66 30.02 17.42
N GLY A 226 5.46 29.41 17.33
CA GLY A 226 4.25 30.08 16.85
C GLY A 226 3.12 30.20 17.87
N GLY A 227 3.39 29.91 19.15
CA GLY A 227 2.43 30.02 20.24
C GLY A 227 1.25 29.06 20.12
N ALA A 228 0.05 29.58 20.37
CA ALA A 228 -1.22 28.82 20.34
C ALA A 228 -2.13 29.20 19.16
N ALA A 229 -1.60 29.89 18.16
CA ALA A 229 -2.38 30.35 17.02
C ALA A 229 -2.28 29.40 15.82
N CYS A 230 -3.37 29.25 15.08
CA CYS A 230 -3.36 28.56 13.81
C CYS A 230 -2.65 29.40 12.73
N ALA A 231 -1.72 28.78 12.02
CA ALA A 231 -0.95 29.32 10.91
C ALA A 231 -1.76 29.72 9.67
N LEU A 232 -3.05 29.41 9.60
CA LEU A 232 -3.91 29.80 8.49
C LEU A 232 -5.00 30.76 8.95
N CYS A 233 -5.89 30.34 9.84
CA CYS A 233 -6.97 31.22 10.32
C CYS A 233 -6.55 32.26 11.37
N GLY A 234 -5.37 32.14 11.98
CA GLY A 234 -4.90 33.06 13.03
C GLY A 234 -5.58 32.91 14.40
N ARG A 235 -6.62 32.08 14.53
CA ARG A 235 -7.31 31.87 15.81
C ARG A 235 -6.38 31.24 16.84
N GLU A 236 -6.36 31.81 18.03
CA GLU A 236 -5.80 31.16 19.22
C GLU A 236 -6.73 30.05 19.68
N LEU A 237 -6.18 28.83 19.77
CA LEU A 237 -6.96 27.64 20.06
C LEU A 237 -6.26 26.78 21.10
N PRO A 238 -7.02 26.05 21.94
CA PRO A 238 -6.44 25.06 22.82
C PRO A 238 -5.60 24.01 22.06
N PRO A 239 -4.52 23.46 22.65
CA PRO A 239 -3.59 22.56 21.96
C PRO A 239 -4.22 21.31 21.34
N GLN A 240 -5.38 20.85 21.82
CA GLN A 240 -6.13 19.73 21.27
C GLN A 240 -6.72 20.03 19.88
N PHE A 241 -6.97 21.29 19.56
CA PHE A 241 -7.49 21.71 18.25
C PHE A 241 -6.40 22.06 17.25
N LEU A 242 -5.13 22.00 17.66
CA LEU A 242 -3.97 22.30 16.83
C LEU A 242 -3.20 21.03 16.50
N VAL A 243 -2.82 20.90 15.23
CA VAL A 243 -2.06 19.79 14.68
C VAL A 243 -0.76 20.34 14.06
N ALA A 244 0.30 19.54 14.12
CA ALA A 244 1.53 19.79 13.38
C ALA A 244 1.32 19.40 11.91
N ALA A 245 0.77 20.33 11.13
CA ALA A 245 0.54 20.17 9.70
C ALA A 245 1.86 20.35 8.96
N HIS A 246 2.28 19.36 8.18
CA HIS A 246 3.50 19.53 7.39
C HIS A 246 3.23 20.49 6.24
N ILE A 247 4.15 21.43 6.02
CA ILE A 247 4.07 22.38 4.92
C ILE A 247 4.32 21.63 3.59
N LYS A 248 5.35 20.77 3.58
CA LYS A 248 5.62 19.78 2.52
C LYS A 248 5.15 18.41 2.97
N LYS A 249 4.43 17.65 2.13
CA LYS A 249 3.92 16.32 2.52
C LYS A 249 5.03 15.43 3.08
N ARG A 250 4.82 14.88 4.28
CA ARG A 250 5.85 14.08 4.99
C ARG A 250 6.36 12.88 4.19
N SER A 251 5.52 12.29 3.34
CA SER A 251 5.91 11.19 2.45
C SER A 251 6.94 11.61 1.40
N GLU A 252 6.97 12.89 1.06
CA GLU A 252 7.85 13.52 0.06
C GLU A 252 9.06 14.19 0.73
N CYS A 253 9.10 14.24 2.06
CA CYS A 253 10.24 14.73 2.83
C CYS A 253 11.36 13.68 2.89
N THR A 254 12.59 14.15 2.71
CA THR A 254 13.81 13.42 3.08
C THR A 254 13.92 13.27 4.60
N GLU A 255 14.81 12.41 5.07
CA GLU A 255 15.05 12.24 6.51
C GLU A 255 15.56 13.53 7.18
N ALA A 256 16.39 14.32 6.48
CA ALA A 256 16.85 15.61 6.98
C ALA A 256 15.69 16.61 7.10
N GLU A 257 14.82 16.70 6.10
CA GLU A 257 13.64 17.57 6.14
C GLU A 257 12.65 17.14 7.23
N LYS A 258 12.48 15.83 7.47
CA LYS A 258 11.61 15.32 8.57
C LYS A 258 12.08 15.77 9.95
N LEU A 259 13.38 16.03 10.11
CA LEU A 259 13.99 16.48 11.36
C LEU A 259 14.15 18.02 11.43
N ASP A 260 13.79 18.74 10.37
CA ASP A 260 13.79 20.20 10.33
C ASP A 260 12.53 20.76 11.00
N TYR A 261 12.43 20.56 12.31
CA TYR A 261 11.26 20.93 13.11
C TYR A 261 10.94 22.43 13.09
N ASP A 262 11.93 23.25 12.74
CA ASP A 262 11.82 24.70 12.70
C ASP A 262 11.15 25.19 11.42
N ASN A 263 11.12 24.37 10.36
CA ASN A 263 10.65 24.83 9.05
C ASN A 263 9.70 23.87 8.33
N VAL A 264 9.73 22.56 8.60
CA VAL A 264 8.99 21.56 7.80
C VAL A 264 7.47 21.59 8.04
N ALA A 265 7.02 22.16 9.15
CA ALA A 265 5.62 22.12 9.58
C ALA A 265 5.17 23.43 10.23
N MET A 266 3.85 23.58 10.36
CA MET A 266 3.18 24.70 11.02
C MET A 266 2.01 24.23 11.86
N LEU A 267 1.51 25.06 12.78
CA LEU A 267 0.30 24.74 13.53
C LEU A 267 -0.94 25.00 12.67
N ALA A 268 -1.70 23.97 12.32
CA ALA A 268 -3.00 24.15 11.69
C ALA A 268 -4.13 23.70 12.63
N CYS A 269 -5.32 24.29 12.49
CA CYS A 269 -6.47 23.84 13.26
C CYS A 269 -7.13 22.63 12.61
N ILE A 270 -7.56 21.66 13.41
CA ILE A 270 -8.37 20.51 12.97
C ILE A 270 -9.81 20.92 12.59
N LEU A 271 -10.21 22.16 12.93
CA LEU A 271 -11.53 22.71 12.64
C LEU A 271 -11.72 23.11 11.17
N GLY A 272 -10.74 22.88 10.31
CA GLY A 272 -10.85 23.06 8.87
C GLY A 272 -9.54 23.37 8.17
N CYS A 273 -8.66 24.17 8.78
CA CYS A 273 -7.44 24.65 8.13
C CYS A 273 -6.47 23.53 7.72
N ASP A 274 -6.29 22.51 8.57
CA ASP A 274 -5.44 21.36 8.27
C ASP A 274 -5.93 20.63 7.01
N SER A 275 -7.22 20.33 6.95
CA SER A 275 -7.85 19.67 5.80
C SER A 275 -7.82 20.54 4.54
N LEU A 276 -8.15 21.84 4.64
CA LEU A 276 -8.12 22.75 3.50
C LEU A 276 -6.72 22.86 2.88
N TYR A 277 -5.68 22.87 3.71
CA TYR A 277 -4.29 22.92 3.26
C TYR A 277 -3.85 21.58 2.65
N GLU A 278 -4.04 20.46 3.35
CA GLU A 278 -3.64 19.11 2.90
C GLU A 278 -4.26 18.72 1.54
N HIS A 279 -5.51 19.17 1.29
CA HIS A 279 -6.22 18.91 0.03
C HIS A 279 -5.96 19.97 -1.05
N GLY A 280 -5.14 20.99 -0.77
CA GLY A 280 -4.72 21.99 -1.73
C GLY A 280 -5.74 23.09 -2.03
N PHE A 281 -6.74 23.28 -1.16
CA PHE A 281 -7.72 24.37 -1.29
C PHE A 281 -7.20 25.70 -0.74
N VAL A 282 -6.15 25.65 0.09
CA VAL A 282 -5.48 26.83 0.64
C VAL A 282 -3.99 26.65 0.49
N THR A 283 -3.27 27.71 0.15
CA THR A 283 -1.80 27.74 0.14
C THR A 283 -1.29 29.05 0.70
N VAL A 284 0.03 29.14 0.89
CA VAL A 284 0.72 30.36 1.28
C VAL A 284 1.70 30.75 0.16
N GLN A 285 1.57 31.97 -0.35
CA GLN A 285 2.41 32.58 -1.37
C GLN A 285 3.71 33.14 -0.76
N PRO A 286 4.73 33.45 -1.59
CA PRO A 286 5.90 34.19 -1.14
C PRO A 286 5.48 35.48 -0.41
N GLY A 287 6.10 35.76 0.73
CA GLY A 287 5.71 36.87 1.60
C GLY A 287 4.56 36.55 2.57
N GLY A 288 4.06 35.32 2.62
CA GLY A 288 3.09 34.89 3.63
C GLY A 288 1.62 35.16 3.28
N VAL A 289 1.31 35.58 2.05
CA VAL A 289 -0.07 35.81 1.62
C VAL A 289 -0.82 34.48 1.50
N ILE A 290 -1.96 34.36 2.15
CA ILE A 290 -2.82 33.18 2.08
C ILE A 290 -3.65 33.26 0.81
N GLU A 291 -3.56 32.24 -0.04
CA GLU A 291 -4.34 32.13 -1.26
C GLU A 291 -5.31 30.96 -1.17
N VAL A 292 -6.56 31.22 -1.56
CA VAL A 292 -7.61 30.20 -1.67
C VAL A 292 -7.68 29.74 -3.12
N SER A 293 -7.72 28.42 -3.31
CA SER A 293 -7.85 27.81 -4.62
C SER A 293 -9.15 28.25 -5.30
N PRO A 294 -9.14 28.60 -6.59
CA PRO A 294 -10.36 28.87 -7.34
C PRO A 294 -11.29 27.65 -7.43
N GLN A 295 -10.77 26.43 -7.24
CA GLN A 295 -11.59 25.22 -7.24
C GLN A 295 -12.58 25.15 -6.05
N VAL A 296 -12.42 25.99 -5.01
CA VAL A 296 -13.45 26.08 -3.95
C VAL A 296 -14.80 26.50 -4.51
N ALA A 297 -14.84 27.21 -5.65
CA ALA A 297 -16.08 27.62 -6.32
C ALA A 297 -16.92 26.42 -6.79
N LEU A 298 -16.31 25.24 -6.98
CA LEU A 298 -17.02 24.01 -7.33
C LEU A 298 -17.89 23.46 -6.18
N SER A 299 -17.66 23.94 -4.94
CA SER A 299 -18.45 23.55 -3.77
C SER A 299 -18.83 24.78 -2.95
N PRO A 300 -20.08 25.28 -3.09
CA PRO A 300 -20.55 26.47 -2.37
C PRO A 300 -20.37 26.39 -0.85
N ALA A 301 -20.53 25.20 -0.26
CA ALA A 301 -20.33 24.97 1.17
C ALA A 301 -18.86 25.15 1.60
N VAL A 302 -17.91 24.62 0.81
CA VAL A 302 -16.47 24.80 1.07
C VAL A 302 -16.07 26.26 0.88
N ALA A 303 -16.57 26.91 -0.16
CA ALA A 303 -16.32 28.34 -0.38
C ALA A 303 -16.83 29.20 0.78
N ALA A 304 -18.03 28.92 1.30
CA ALA A 304 -18.56 29.59 2.48
C ALA A 304 -17.70 29.34 3.72
N HIS A 305 -17.30 28.09 3.95
CA HIS A 305 -16.43 27.73 5.06
C HIS A 305 -15.07 28.43 4.99
N CYS A 306 -14.43 28.50 3.81
CA CYS A 306 -13.18 29.23 3.63
C CYS A 306 -13.33 30.72 3.99
N ARG A 307 -14.41 31.38 3.55
CA ARG A 307 -14.68 32.79 3.90
C ARG A 307 -14.88 33.00 5.38
N THR A 308 -15.52 32.05 6.08
CA THR A 308 -15.75 32.14 7.52
C THR A 308 -14.49 31.85 8.33
N VAL A 309 -13.68 30.89 7.91
CA VAL A 309 -12.54 30.42 8.70
C VAL A 309 -11.25 31.19 8.41
N LEU A 310 -11.00 31.61 7.17
CA LEU A 310 -9.79 32.33 6.80
C LEU A 310 -10.01 33.83 7.00
N THR A 311 -9.96 34.26 8.26
CA THR A 311 -10.22 35.65 8.66
C THR A 311 -9.03 36.59 8.44
N ARG A 312 -7.90 36.08 7.94
CA ARG A 312 -6.69 36.87 7.68
C ARG A 312 -6.15 36.58 6.30
N GLU A 313 -5.52 37.61 5.73
CA GLU A 313 -4.94 37.57 4.38
C GLU A 313 -3.49 37.10 4.39
N THR A 314 -2.79 37.18 5.53
CA THR A 314 -1.37 36.86 5.65
C THR A 314 -1.07 35.98 6.87
N THR A 315 0.07 35.28 6.83
CA THR A 315 0.58 34.46 7.94
C THR A 315 2.05 34.74 8.24
N ASP A 316 2.36 34.86 9.52
CA ASP A 316 3.74 35.02 10.03
C ASP A 316 4.52 33.69 10.04
N TRP A 317 3.85 32.59 9.68
CA TRP A 317 4.51 31.28 9.53
C TRP A 317 5.32 31.17 8.24
N TRP A 318 5.30 32.18 7.37
CA TRP A 318 6.17 32.25 6.22
C TRP A 318 7.51 32.91 6.59
N SER A 319 8.61 32.31 6.14
CA SER A 319 9.95 32.89 6.22
C SER A 319 10.79 32.41 5.04
N PRO A 320 11.91 33.07 4.70
CA PRO A 320 12.82 32.59 3.67
C PRO A 320 13.30 31.14 3.87
N SER A 321 13.45 30.70 5.13
CA SER A 321 13.85 29.32 5.47
C SER A 321 12.72 28.31 5.26
N ARG A 322 11.45 28.73 5.38
CA ARG A 322 10.26 27.89 5.18
C ARG A 322 9.77 27.88 3.75
N GLU A 323 10.16 28.87 2.96
CA GLU A 323 9.73 29.06 1.58
C GLU A 323 9.97 27.83 0.68
N PRO A 324 11.07 27.06 0.77
CA PRO A 324 11.22 25.83 -0.02
C PRO A 324 10.08 24.83 0.18
N TYR A 325 9.57 24.71 1.42
CA TYR A 325 8.45 23.82 1.72
C TYR A 325 7.13 24.37 1.18
N PHE A 326 6.88 25.68 1.31
CA PHE A 326 5.69 26.32 0.75
C PHE A 326 5.70 26.30 -0.79
N ALA A 327 6.86 26.49 -1.41
CA ALA A 327 7.06 26.36 -2.86
C ALA A 327 6.73 24.94 -3.34
N TRP A 328 7.20 23.92 -2.61
CA TRP A 328 6.84 22.54 -2.89
C TRP A 328 5.32 22.34 -2.84
N HIS A 329 4.65 22.83 -1.78
CA HIS A 329 3.19 22.73 -1.65
C HIS A 329 2.46 23.37 -2.82
N ARG A 330 2.84 24.60 -3.20
CA ARG A 330 2.26 25.31 -4.35
C ARG A 330 2.42 24.59 -5.68
N GLY A 331 3.51 23.83 -5.85
CA GLY A 331 3.80 23.08 -7.07
C GLY A 331 3.18 21.68 -7.15
N HIS A 332 2.84 21.06 -6.01
CA HIS A 332 2.47 19.64 -5.95
C HIS A 332 1.10 19.36 -5.35
N THR A 333 0.62 20.21 -4.44
CA THR A 333 -0.62 19.98 -3.69
C THR A 333 -1.66 21.05 -3.99
N PHE A 334 -1.26 22.31 -4.11
CA PHE A 334 -2.18 23.40 -4.36
C PHE A 334 -2.93 23.23 -5.70
N ARG A 335 -4.25 23.30 -5.62
CA ARG A 335 -5.14 23.13 -6.76
C ARG A 335 -5.27 24.45 -7.51
N ARG A 336 -4.38 24.70 -8.48
CA ARG A 336 -4.54 25.81 -9.42
C ARG A 336 -5.74 25.55 -10.34
N SER A 337 -6.38 26.60 -10.85
CA SER A 337 -7.27 26.44 -12.02
C SER A 337 -6.46 25.81 -13.15
N ALA A 338 -7.05 24.81 -13.80
CA ALA A 338 -6.50 24.24 -15.03
C ALA A 338 -6.53 25.27 -16.16
#